data_AF-A0A6J4N0J4-F1
#
_entry.id   AF-A0A6J4N0J4-F1
#
_cell.length_a   1.000
_cell.length_b   1.000
_cell.length_c   1.000
_cell.angle_alpha   90.00
_cell.angle_beta   90.00
_cell.angle_gamma   90.00
#
_symmetry.space_group_name_H-M   'P 1'
#
loop_
_entity.id
_entity.type
_entity.pdbx_description
1 polymer ?
#
loop_
_entity_poly.entity_id
_entity_poly.type
_entity_poly.pdbx_seq_one_letter_code
_entity_poly.pdbx_strand_id
1 'polypeptide(L)'
;MVEAAAAYLASEEVEIGFLYSGWAQAALPHKRLPDDAPWQITTERVTLIVQPGLRAVPDGEPVSVGVPYGSRARLILLYLQSEAIRTNSREIELGKSLHAWLRRLGIPIGGKSMKDVRDQAERLSRCRMTFTIK
;
A
#
# COMPACT_ATOMS: atom_id res chain seq x y z
N MET A 1 -11.79 -26.02 22.78
CA MET A 1 -11.85 -24.55 22.58
C MET A 1 -10.97 -24.05 21.44
N VAL A 2 -10.05 -24.85 20.86
CA VAL A 2 -9.13 -24.43 19.78
C VAL A 2 -9.63 -24.82 18.37
N GLU A 3 -10.47 -25.85 18.25
CA GLU A 3 -10.88 -26.38 16.93
C GLU A 3 -12.04 -25.63 16.26
N ALA A 4 -12.96 -25.04 17.01
CA ALA A 4 -14.11 -24.31 16.44
C ALA A 4 -13.73 -22.90 15.92
N ALA A 5 -12.75 -22.24 16.55
CA ALA A 5 -12.19 -20.98 16.05
C ALA A 5 -11.33 -21.19 14.79
N ALA A 6 -10.60 -22.31 14.72
CA ALA A 6 -9.82 -22.68 13.55
C ALA A 6 -10.69 -22.97 12.32
N ALA A 7 -11.88 -23.59 12.47
CA ALA A 7 -12.73 -23.90 11.34
C ALA A 7 -13.48 -22.69 10.73
N TYR A 8 -13.81 -21.67 11.54
CA TYR A 8 -14.52 -20.46 11.08
C TYR A 8 -13.58 -19.38 10.53
N LEU A 9 -12.36 -19.26 11.08
CA LEU A 9 -11.31 -18.40 10.54
C LEU A 9 -10.65 -18.96 9.26
N ALA A 10 -10.68 -20.28 9.05
CA ALA A 10 -9.85 -20.93 8.03
C ALA A 10 -10.37 -20.89 6.58
N SER A 11 -11.66 -20.71 6.29
CA SER A 11 -12.13 -20.85 4.89
C SER A 11 -12.40 -19.54 4.17
N GLU A 12 -12.97 -18.53 4.82
CA GLU A 12 -13.31 -17.26 4.15
C GLU A 12 -12.42 -16.10 4.58
N GLU A 13 -12.17 -15.85 5.88
CA GLU A 13 -11.33 -14.73 6.31
C GLU A 13 -9.86 -14.88 5.93
N VAL A 14 -9.33 -16.10 5.99
CA VAL A 14 -7.96 -16.40 5.53
C VAL A 14 -7.88 -16.35 4.00
N GLU A 15 -8.88 -16.84 3.27
CA GLU A 15 -8.92 -16.71 1.80
C GLU A 15 -9.03 -15.24 1.39
N ILE A 16 -9.86 -14.45 2.07
CA ILE A 16 -9.98 -13.01 1.91
C ILE A 16 -8.66 -12.31 2.24
N GLY A 17 -7.97 -12.68 3.33
CA GLY A 17 -6.65 -12.14 3.70
C GLY A 17 -5.53 -12.49 2.69
N PHE A 18 -5.55 -13.70 2.13
CA PHE A 18 -4.65 -14.13 1.05
C PHE A 18 -5.01 -13.47 -0.29
N LEU A 19 -6.30 -13.30 -0.59
CA LEU A 19 -6.77 -12.51 -1.72
C LEU A 19 -6.32 -11.05 -1.57
N TYR A 20 -6.45 -10.43 -0.39
CA TYR A 20 -6.00 -9.06 -0.16
C TYR A 20 -4.49 -8.88 -0.32
N SER A 21 -3.66 -9.82 0.17
CA SER A 21 -2.19 -9.76 0.03
C SER A 21 -1.70 -10.14 -1.38
N GLY A 22 -2.34 -11.11 -2.04
CA GLY A 22 -2.07 -11.51 -3.42
C GLY A 22 -2.51 -10.47 -4.46
N TRP A 23 -3.68 -9.84 -4.26
CA TRP A 23 -4.17 -8.75 -5.11
C TRP A 23 -3.48 -7.42 -4.81
N ALA A 24 -2.99 -7.15 -3.58
CA ALA A 24 -2.19 -5.95 -3.27
C ALA A 24 -0.89 -5.84 -4.09
N GLN A 25 -0.32 -6.96 -4.56
CA GLN A 25 0.78 -6.97 -5.53
C GLN A 25 0.39 -6.31 -6.88
N ALA A 26 -0.89 -6.32 -7.25
CA ALA A 26 -1.39 -5.92 -8.57
C ALA A 26 -2.48 -4.84 -8.58
N ALA A 27 -3.04 -4.46 -7.42
CA ALA A 27 -4.22 -3.59 -7.33
C ALA A 27 -3.91 -2.10 -7.52
N LEU A 28 -2.64 -1.69 -7.49
CA LEU A 28 -2.22 -0.33 -7.82
C LEU A 28 -2.00 -0.17 -9.34
N PRO A 29 -2.10 1.03 -9.92
CA PRO A 29 -1.78 1.24 -11.34
C PRO A 29 -0.30 0.96 -11.62
N HIS A 30 0.01 0.45 -12.82
CA HIS A 30 1.40 0.21 -13.24
C HIS A 30 2.14 1.50 -13.61
N LYS A 31 1.41 2.46 -14.19
CA LYS A 31 1.93 3.76 -14.65
C LYS A 31 1.29 4.90 -13.85
N ARG A 32 1.95 6.05 -13.87
CA ARG A 32 1.41 7.28 -13.30
C ARG A 32 0.12 7.68 -14.03
N LEU A 33 -0.89 8.07 -13.25
CA LEU A 33 -2.09 8.74 -13.72
C LEU A 33 -1.94 10.26 -13.50
N PRO A 34 -2.81 11.10 -14.09
CA PRO A 34 -2.95 12.49 -13.64
C PRO A 34 -3.09 12.55 -12.12
N ASP A 35 -2.49 13.56 -11.47
CA ASP A 35 -2.38 13.57 -10.01
C ASP A 35 -3.74 13.73 -9.30
N ASP A 36 -4.77 14.22 -9.98
CA ASP A 36 -6.15 14.31 -9.49
C ASP A 36 -7.00 13.07 -9.81
N ALA A 37 -6.53 12.18 -10.67
CA ALA A 37 -7.31 11.02 -11.10
C ALA A 37 -7.31 9.90 -10.04
N PRO A 38 -8.50 9.40 -9.63
CA PRO A 38 -8.59 8.20 -8.82
C PRO A 38 -8.26 6.95 -9.66
N TRP A 39 -7.95 5.86 -8.96
CA TRP A 39 -7.79 4.55 -9.55
C TRP A 39 -8.85 3.60 -9.02
N GLN A 40 -9.46 2.80 -9.90
CA GLN A 40 -10.41 1.77 -9.52
C GLN A 40 -10.05 0.46 -10.21
N ILE A 41 -10.12 -0.63 -9.44
CA ILE A 41 -10.08 -1.99 -9.97
C ILE A 41 -11.23 -2.80 -9.36
N THR A 42 -11.90 -3.58 -10.19
CA THR A 42 -13.05 -4.40 -9.81
C THR A 42 -12.79 -5.84 -10.24
N THR A 43 -12.91 -6.76 -9.29
CA THR A 43 -12.92 -8.21 -9.51
C THR A 43 -14.33 -8.74 -9.27
N GLU A 44 -14.51 -10.06 -9.40
CA GLU A 44 -15.79 -10.69 -9.12
C GLU A 44 -16.24 -10.47 -7.66
N ARG A 45 -15.31 -10.51 -6.70
CA ARG A 45 -15.63 -10.46 -5.26
C ARG A 45 -15.39 -9.10 -4.60
N VAL A 46 -14.48 -8.27 -5.15
CA VAL A 46 -14.04 -7.04 -4.49
C VAL A 46 -13.87 -5.88 -5.48
N THR A 47 -14.23 -4.68 -5.05
CA THR A 47 -13.83 -3.42 -5.70
C THR A 47 -12.89 -2.64 -4.79
N LEU A 48 -11.74 -2.21 -5.33
CA LEU A 48 -10.83 -1.28 -4.67
C LEU A 48 -10.87 0.06 -5.42
N ILE A 49 -11.08 1.13 -4.66
CA ILE A 49 -10.93 2.52 -5.10
C ILE A 49 -9.77 3.15 -4.34
N VAL A 50 -8.83 3.74 -5.06
CA VAL A 50 -7.71 4.52 -4.51
C VAL A 50 -7.89 5.96 -4.92
N GLN A 51 -8.11 6.83 -3.94
CA GLN A 51 -8.24 8.27 -4.14
C GLN A 51 -6.90 8.95 -3.83
N PRO A 52 -6.48 9.93 -4.64
CA PRO A 52 -5.25 10.64 -4.37
C PRO A 52 -5.41 11.50 -3.10
N GLY A 53 -4.31 11.67 -2.37
CA GLY A 53 -4.26 12.54 -1.21
C GLY A 53 -3.76 13.93 -1.55
N LEU A 54 -3.89 14.86 -0.60
CA LEU A 54 -3.42 16.24 -0.74
C LEU A 54 -2.14 16.48 0.07
N ARG A 55 -1.27 17.34 -0.46
CA ARG A 55 -0.12 17.90 0.25
C ARG A 55 -0.32 19.42 0.40
N ALA A 56 -0.23 19.88 1.64
CA ALA A 56 -0.20 21.31 1.95
C ALA A 56 1.07 21.95 1.35
N VAL A 57 0.91 23.17 0.86
CA VAL A 57 2.00 24.00 0.33
C VAL A 57 2.03 25.28 1.17
N PRO A 58 3.20 25.79 1.60
CA PRO A 58 3.29 26.89 2.57
C PRO A 58 2.45 28.14 2.21
N ASP A 59 2.34 28.47 0.93
CA ASP A 59 1.70 29.70 0.46
C ASP A 59 0.72 29.44 -0.71
N GLY A 60 0.02 28.31 -0.70
CA GLY A 60 -0.89 27.99 -1.79
C GLY A 60 -1.92 26.91 -1.47
N GLU A 61 -2.78 26.67 -2.44
CA GLU A 61 -3.81 25.63 -2.33
C GLU A 61 -3.17 24.23 -2.21
N PRO A 62 -3.77 23.33 -1.41
CA PRO A 62 -3.32 21.95 -1.32
C PRO A 62 -3.25 21.31 -2.71
N VAL A 63 -2.11 20.67 -3.00
CA VAL A 63 -1.90 20.01 -4.29
C VAL A 63 -2.12 18.51 -4.16
N SER A 64 -2.83 17.93 -5.12
CA SER A 64 -2.97 16.49 -5.18
C SER A 64 -1.61 15.85 -5.46
N VAL A 65 -1.25 14.83 -4.68
CA VAL A 65 0.00 14.08 -4.89
C VAL A 65 -0.18 12.91 -5.83
N GLY A 66 -1.40 12.62 -6.29
CA GLY A 66 -1.71 11.45 -7.11
C GLY A 66 -1.79 10.14 -6.33
N VAL A 67 -2.36 9.14 -6.98
CA VAL A 67 -2.40 7.77 -6.45
C VAL A 67 -1.00 7.14 -6.48
N PRO A 68 -0.69 6.20 -5.57
CA PRO A 68 0.53 5.42 -5.64
C PRO A 68 0.51 4.48 -6.86
N TYR A 69 1.66 4.28 -7.50
CA TYR A 69 1.80 3.51 -8.73
C TYR A 69 3.16 2.82 -8.85
N GLY A 70 3.25 1.91 -9.83
CA GLY A 70 4.50 1.23 -10.17
C GLY A 70 5.01 0.23 -9.12
N SER A 71 6.19 -0.32 -9.37
CA SER A 71 6.80 -1.39 -8.56
C SER A 71 7.23 -0.92 -7.17
N ARG A 72 7.66 0.34 -7.03
CA ARG A 72 8.11 0.89 -5.74
C ARG A 72 6.95 0.96 -4.73
N ALA A 73 5.80 1.51 -5.11
CA ALA A 73 4.64 1.55 -4.22
C ALA A 73 4.19 0.16 -3.76
N ARG A 74 4.17 -0.81 -4.69
CA ARG A 74 3.82 -2.21 -4.39
C ARG A 74 4.79 -2.81 -3.38
N LEU A 75 6.10 -2.65 -3.60
CA LEU A 75 7.14 -3.11 -2.66
C LEU A 75 6.95 -2.54 -1.25
N ILE A 76 6.58 -1.26 -1.15
CA ILE A 76 6.30 -0.61 0.13
C ILE A 76 5.09 -1.25 0.82
N LEU A 77 3.97 -1.41 0.12
CA LEU A 77 2.76 -2.02 0.67
C LEU A 77 3.01 -3.45 1.15
N LEU A 78 3.71 -4.25 0.34
CA LEU A 78 4.05 -5.63 0.67
C LEU A 78 4.87 -5.72 1.94
N TYR A 79 5.84 -4.83 2.09
CA TYR A 79 6.63 -4.74 3.29
C TYR A 79 5.78 -4.35 4.50
N LEU A 80 4.93 -3.32 4.39
CA LEU A 80 4.07 -2.87 5.49
C LEU A 80 3.13 -3.99 5.95
N GLN A 81 2.51 -4.70 5.02
CA GLN A 81 1.63 -5.83 5.30
C GLN A 81 2.39 -6.99 5.92
N SER A 82 3.56 -7.33 5.37
CA SER A 82 4.40 -8.41 5.91
C SER A 82 4.86 -8.11 7.33
N GLU A 83 5.28 -6.87 7.61
CA GLU A 83 5.65 -6.46 8.96
C GLU A 83 4.44 -6.48 9.90
N ALA A 84 3.26 -6.01 9.46
CA ALA A 84 2.05 -6.00 10.28
C ALA A 84 1.63 -7.40 10.73
N ILE A 85 1.72 -8.37 9.81
CA ILE A 85 1.45 -9.77 10.10
C ILE A 85 2.54 -10.34 11.00
N ARG A 86 3.82 -10.09 10.69
CA ARG A 86 4.97 -10.62 11.42
C ARG A 86 5.03 -10.14 12.87
N THR A 87 4.66 -8.89 13.12
CA THR A 87 4.66 -8.28 14.46
C THR A 87 3.31 -8.32 15.14
N ASN A 88 2.25 -8.75 14.43
CA ASN A 88 0.85 -8.65 14.85
C ASN A 88 0.50 -7.24 15.37
N SER A 89 1.05 -6.22 14.72
CA SER A 89 0.91 -4.82 15.11
C SER A 89 0.35 -3.99 13.97
N ARG A 90 -0.55 -3.07 14.32
CA ARG A 90 -1.02 -2.03 13.39
C ARG A 90 0.01 -0.92 13.20
N GLU A 91 0.97 -0.82 14.10
CA GLU A 91 2.07 0.14 14.04
C GLU A 91 3.32 -0.54 13.49
N ILE A 92 3.85 0.02 12.39
CA ILE A 92 5.02 -0.52 11.70
C ILE A 92 6.20 0.43 11.85
N GLU A 93 7.25 -0.04 12.52
CA GLU A 93 8.52 0.66 12.54
C GLU A 93 9.24 0.53 11.19
N LEU A 94 9.28 1.63 10.44
CA LEU A 94 10.04 1.73 9.19
C LEU A 94 11.56 1.81 9.42
N GLY A 95 12.01 1.88 10.68
CA GLY A 95 13.40 1.99 11.09
C GLY A 95 13.91 3.44 11.15
N LYS A 96 15.20 3.60 11.47
CA LYS A 96 15.83 4.90 11.77
C LYS A 96 15.94 5.85 10.57
N SER A 97 15.82 5.34 9.34
CA SER A 97 15.82 6.16 8.13
C SER A 97 15.24 5.39 6.92
N LEU A 98 14.73 6.13 5.93
CA LEU A 98 14.32 5.58 4.64
C LEU A 98 15.44 4.78 3.95
N HIS A 99 16.70 5.18 4.15
CA HIS A 99 17.86 4.48 3.62
C HIS A 99 18.03 3.10 4.25
N ALA A 100 17.88 3.00 5.58
CA ALA A 100 17.90 1.73 6.28
C ALA A 100 16.75 0.82 5.84
N TRP A 101 15.57 1.40 5.64
CA TRP A 101 14.42 0.69 5.11
C TRP A 101 14.65 0.16 3.69
N LEU A 102 15.18 0.98 2.79
CA LEU A 102 15.46 0.57 1.41
C LEU A 102 16.53 -0.51 1.30
N ARG A 103 17.52 -0.48 2.19
CA ARG A 103 18.51 -1.55 2.33
C ARG A 103 17.84 -2.87 2.74
N ARG A 104 16.87 -2.85 3.67
CA ARG A 104 16.10 -4.05 4.06
C ARG A 104 15.27 -4.62 2.91
N LEU A 105 14.81 -3.76 1.99
CA LEU A 105 14.06 -4.16 0.79
C LEU A 105 14.95 -4.70 -0.34
N GLY A 106 16.28 -4.74 -0.19
CA GLY A 106 17.20 -5.19 -1.24
C GLY A 106 17.26 -4.25 -2.45
N ILE A 107 16.81 -3.01 -2.31
CA ILE A 107 16.79 -2.04 -3.41
C ILE A 107 18.17 -1.36 -3.51
N PRO A 108 18.82 -1.36 -4.69
CA PRO A 108 20.07 -0.64 -4.90
C PRO A 108 19.91 0.84 -4.54
N ILE A 109 20.82 1.33 -3.71
CA ILE A 109 20.73 2.67 -3.15
C ILE A 109 21.45 3.64 -4.08
N GLY A 110 20.65 4.46 -4.78
CA GLY A 110 21.12 5.57 -5.60
C GLY A 110 20.15 6.76 -5.48
N GLY A 111 20.61 7.97 -5.79
CA GLY A 111 19.82 9.21 -5.57
C GLY A 111 18.43 9.18 -6.20
N LYS A 112 18.31 8.66 -7.44
CA LYS A 112 17.02 8.49 -8.12
C LYS A 112 16.11 7.47 -7.42
N SER A 113 16.66 6.32 -7.04
CA SER A 113 15.94 5.25 -6.33
C SER A 113 15.34 5.75 -5.00
N MET A 114 16.11 6.54 -4.25
CA MET A 114 15.65 7.17 -3.01
C MET A 114 14.51 8.16 -3.24
N LYS A 115 14.62 9.01 -4.27
CA LYS A 115 13.58 10.00 -4.62
C LYS A 115 12.28 9.32 -5.01
N ASP A 116 12.35 8.30 -5.86
CA ASP A 116 11.17 7.57 -6.34
C ASP A 116 10.45 6.86 -5.18
N VAL A 117 11.20 6.31 -4.22
CA VAL A 117 10.61 5.68 -3.03
C VAL A 117 9.96 6.70 -2.11
N ARG A 118 10.59 7.87 -1.88
CA ARG A 118 9.99 8.95 -1.09
C ARG A 118 8.66 9.41 -1.68
N ASP A 119 8.64 9.62 -3.00
CA ASP A 119 7.43 10.00 -3.73
C ASP A 119 6.32 8.97 -3.54
N GLN A 120 6.60 7.68 -3.74
CA GLN A 120 5.59 6.62 -3.56
C GLN A 120 5.18 6.42 -2.10
N ALA A 121 6.09 6.59 -1.14
CA ALA A 121 5.77 6.55 0.28
C ALA A 121 4.84 7.70 0.70
N GLU A 122 5.06 8.91 0.17
CA GLU A 122 4.17 10.05 0.38
C GLU A 122 2.78 9.81 -0.23
N ARG A 123 2.73 9.33 -1.48
CA ARG A 123 1.44 8.99 -2.13
C ARG A 123 0.67 7.96 -1.30
N LEU A 124 1.35 6.93 -0.79
CA LEU A 124 0.74 5.90 0.05
C LEU A 124 0.24 6.45 1.39
N SER A 125 1.02 7.28 2.07
CA SER A 125 0.63 7.83 3.39
C SER A 125 -0.54 8.80 3.32
N ARG A 126 -0.78 9.40 2.16
CA ARG A 126 -1.85 10.40 1.95
C ARG A 126 -3.08 9.85 1.23
N CYS A 127 -2.94 8.77 0.45
CA CYS A 127 -4.07 8.24 -0.32
C CYS A 127 -5.15 7.62 0.59
N ARG A 128 -6.37 7.53 0.06
CA ARG A 128 -7.47 6.79 0.68
C ARG A 128 -7.78 5.55 -0.13
N MET A 129 -7.72 4.39 0.51
CA MET A 129 -8.12 3.11 -0.09
C MET A 129 -9.47 2.70 0.48
N THR A 130 -10.44 2.45 -0.40
CA THR A 130 -11.78 1.99 -0.04
C THR A 130 -12.02 0.64 -0.69
N PHE A 131 -12.34 -0.36 0.12
CA PHE A 131 -12.67 -1.71 -0.33
C PHE A 131 -14.17 -1.93 -0.21
N THR A 132 -14.79 -2.47 -1.24
CA THR A 132 -16.19 -2.93 -1.24
C THR A 132 -16.20 -4.41 -1.56
N ILE A 133 -16.68 -5.22 -0.62
CA ILE A 133 -16.82 -6.68 -0.77
C ILE A 133 -18.26 -6.95 -1.22
N LYS A 134 -18.42 -7.85 -2.20
CA LYS A 134 -19.73 -8.28 -2.71
C LYS A 134 -20.19 -9.56 -2.04
#